data_AF-M6G5N1-F1
#
_entry.id   AF-M6G5N1-F1
#
_cell.length_a   1.000
_cell.length_b   1.000
_cell.length_c   1.000
_cell.angle_alpha   90.00
_cell.angle_beta   90.00
_cell.angle_gamma   90.00
#
_symmetry.space_group_name_H-M   'P 1'
#
loop_
_entity.id
_entity.type
_entity.pdbx_description
1 polymer ?
#
loop_
_entity_poly.entity_id
_entity_poly.type
_entity_poly.pdbx_seq_one_letter_code
_entity_poly.pdbx_strand_id
1 'polypeptide(L)'
;MKKKIALGCMLFLVFFCKEENKEVPKQETPVQEEKVQSMKTEREFNGVYAMREIHLMKEVFGIQSKSKDYCLRIDLKTNVVELGIVEGKVYKGKILEKDSESVTIEINGKSQKYFITKSQFDSFALLTEAYSKKEADGKWDMASIAGAEATSQTIAQCVSTINLNEELQYHEEDHGVPKKK
;
A
#
# COMPACT_ATOMS: atom_id res chain seq x y z
N MET A 1 12.93 24.74 -83.72
CA MET A 1 13.73 25.96 -83.52
C MET A 1 14.60 25.80 -82.27
N LYS A 2 15.92 26.04 -82.43
CA LYS A 2 16.97 26.54 -81.51
C LYS A 2 16.99 26.06 -80.03
N LYS A 3 17.96 25.18 -79.68
CA LYS A 3 19.26 25.39 -78.94
C LYS A 3 19.11 25.33 -77.40
N LYS A 4 19.49 24.22 -76.74
CA LYS A 4 20.79 23.90 -76.06
C LYS A 4 21.35 25.04 -75.18
N ILE A 5 21.58 24.77 -73.89
CA ILE A 5 22.90 24.51 -73.26
C ILE A 5 22.73 24.38 -71.73
N ALA A 6 23.30 23.31 -71.18
CA ALA A 6 23.61 23.13 -69.77
C ALA A 6 24.94 23.84 -69.42
N LEU A 7 25.05 24.42 -68.24
CA LEU A 7 26.29 24.94 -67.67
C LEU A 7 26.13 24.82 -66.15
N GLY A 8 26.78 23.87 -65.48
CA GLY A 8 28.18 23.96 -65.05
C GLY A 8 28.16 24.48 -63.60
N CYS A 9 28.75 23.87 -62.58
CA CYS A 9 29.82 22.89 -62.54
C CYS A 9 29.67 22.04 -61.27
N MET A 10 29.99 20.76 -61.45
CA MET A 10 30.45 19.87 -60.42
C MET A 10 31.75 20.40 -59.80
N LEU A 11 32.02 19.98 -58.56
CA LEU A 11 33.28 20.06 -57.81
C LEU A 11 33.46 21.35 -56.96
N PHE A 12 34.02 21.37 -55.75
CA PHE A 12 35.11 20.55 -55.20
C PHE A 12 35.10 20.66 -53.65
N LEU A 13 35.22 19.49 -52.99
CA LEU A 13 35.85 19.15 -51.71
C LEU A 13 35.59 19.89 -50.37
N VAL A 14 35.10 19.09 -49.42
CA VAL A 14 35.67 18.77 -48.08
C VAL A 14 36.71 19.74 -47.53
N PHE A 15 36.46 20.36 -46.36
CA PHE A 15 37.47 20.60 -45.32
C PHE A 15 36.81 21.11 -44.01
N PHE A 16 37.24 20.50 -42.88
CA PHE A 16 37.06 20.86 -41.46
C PHE A 16 35.83 20.37 -40.69
N CYS A 17 35.95 19.12 -40.19
CA CYS A 17 35.58 18.82 -38.81
C CYS A 17 36.44 19.66 -37.84
N LYS A 18 35.81 20.49 -37.00
CA LYS A 18 36.29 20.89 -35.66
C LYS A 18 35.10 21.52 -34.92
N GLU A 19 34.38 20.74 -34.09
CA GLU A 19 34.60 20.55 -32.65
C GLU A 19 33.84 21.59 -31.81
N GLU A 20 33.23 21.07 -30.74
CA GLU A 20 32.57 21.76 -29.61
C GLU A 20 31.08 22.12 -29.72
N ASN A 21 30.29 21.21 -29.14
CA ASN A 21 29.25 21.48 -28.15
C ASN A 21 28.35 22.69 -28.42
N LYS A 22 27.24 22.45 -29.13
CA LYS A 22 25.97 23.10 -28.79
C LYS A 22 24.87 22.05 -28.80
N GLU A 23 24.47 21.71 -27.58
CA GLU A 23 23.32 20.87 -27.28
C GLU A 23 22.11 21.38 -28.06
N VAL A 24 21.49 20.46 -28.80
CA VAL A 24 20.12 20.60 -29.29
C VAL A 24 19.25 20.86 -28.06
N PRO A 25 18.38 21.90 -28.02
CA PRO A 25 17.48 22.05 -26.90
C PRO A 25 16.52 20.87 -26.90
N LYS A 26 16.80 19.94 -25.98
CA LYS A 26 15.93 18.84 -25.63
C LYS A 26 14.65 19.50 -25.13
N GLN A 27 13.56 19.29 -25.85
CA GLN A 27 12.23 19.60 -25.36
C GLN A 27 12.00 18.72 -24.13
N GLU A 28 12.40 19.22 -22.97
CA GLU A 28 12.08 18.64 -21.68
C GLU A 28 10.58 18.84 -21.51
N THR A 29 9.85 17.72 -21.63
CA THR A 29 8.56 17.58 -21.00
C THR A 29 8.67 18.17 -19.60
N PRO A 30 7.84 19.13 -19.18
CA PRO A 30 7.79 19.47 -17.78
C PRO A 30 7.36 18.18 -17.07
N VAL A 31 8.31 17.54 -16.40
CA VAL A 31 8.01 16.60 -15.33
C VAL A 31 7.16 17.44 -14.40
N GLN A 32 5.85 17.21 -14.44
CA GLN A 32 4.96 17.71 -13.40
C GLN A 32 5.58 17.21 -12.12
N GLU A 33 6.26 18.11 -11.41
CA GLU A 33 6.51 17.96 -9.99
C GLU A 33 5.18 17.52 -9.41
N GLU A 34 5.18 16.27 -8.95
CA GLU A 34 4.12 15.64 -8.20
C GLU A 34 3.61 16.70 -7.24
N LYS A 35 2.40 17.18 -7.53
CA LYS A 35 1.73 18.19 -6.72
C LYS A 35 1.64 17.58 -5.34
N VAL A 36 2.57 17.94 -4.47
CA VAL A 36 2.60 17.56 -3.06
C VAL A 36 1.31 18.08 -2.47
N GLN A 37 0.29 17.25 -2.53
CA GLN A 37 -1.03 17.56 -2.03
C GLN A 37 -0.90 17.33 -0.52
N SER A 38 -0.46 18.39 0.17
CA SER A 38 -0.33 18.39 1.62
C SER A 38 -1.68 18.04 2.22
N MET A 39 -1.80 16.83 2.73
CA MET A 39 -3.01 16.32 3.32
C MET A 39 -3.12 16.77 4.78
N LYS A 40 -4.21 17.44 5.15
CA LYS A 40 -4.58 17.62 6.56
C LYS A 40 -4.79 16.27 7.28
N THR A 41 -4.98 15.19 6.51
CA THR A 41 -5.23 13.81 6.94
C THR A 41 -3.98 12.98 7.27
N GLU A 42 -2.76 13.45 6.98
CA GLU A 42 -1.54 12.72 7.38
C GLU A 42 -1.42 12.57 8.91
N ARG A 43 -2.09 13.43 9.70
CA ARG A 43 -2.19 13.28 11.16
C ARG A 43 -3.26 12.28 11.60
N GLU A 44 -4.27 12.00 10.77
CA GLU A 44 -5.43 11.19 11.15
C GLU A 44 -5.23 9.70 10.87
N PHE A 45 -4.45 9.32 9.85
CA PHE A 45 -4.36 7.93 9.38
C PHE A 45 -3.14 7.14 9.86
N ASN A 46 -2.53 7.54 10.97
CA ASN A 46 -1.40 6.80 11.54
C ASN A 46 -1.93 5.83 12.59
N GLY A 47 -1.91 4.54 12.28
CA GLY A 47 -2.49 3.54 13.16
C GLY A 47 -1.86 2.16 13.02
N VAL A 48 -2.01 1.37 14.08
CA VAL A 48 -1.83 -0.07 14.05
C VAL A 48 -3.21 -0.69 13.99
N TYR A 49 -3.42 -1.62 13.09
CA TYR A 49 -4.71 -2.27 12.84
C TYR A 49 -4.59 -3.76 13.12
N ALA A 50 -5.50 -4.28 13.94
CA ALA A 50 -5.69 -5.72 14.07
C ALA A 50 -6.55 -6.20 12.89
N MET A 51 -5.95 -7.02 12.03
CA MET A 51 -6.56 -7.50 10.80
C MET A 51 -7.40 -8.74 11.09
N ARG A 52 -8.59 -8.80 10.49
CA ARG A 52 -9.52 -9.92 10.67
C ARG A 52 -9.33 -10.96 9.56
N GLU A 53 -9.31 -12.23 9.94
CA GLU A 53 -9.22 -13.44 9.10
C GLU A 53 -7.90 -13.75 8.34
N ILE A 54 -7.47 -15.02 8.42
CA ILE A 54 -6.26 -15.58 7.77
C ILE A 54 -6.26 -15.49 6.26
N HIS A 55 -7.41 -15.74 5.65
CA HIS A 55 -7.44 -16.12 4.23
C HIS A 55 -6.87 -15.00 3.37
N LEU A 56 -6.99 -13.76 3.84
CA LEU A 56 -6.44 -12.60 3.17
C LEU A 56 -4.91 -12.47 3.29
N MET A 57 -4.23 -12.85 4.38
CA MET A 57 -2.77 -12.62 4.45
C MET A 57 -1.99 -13.43 3.41
N LYS A 58 -2.35 -14.71 3.26
CA LYS A 58 -1.72 -15.58 2.25
C LYS A 58 -2.13 -15.18 0.84
N GLU A 59 -3.40 -14.84 0.63
CA GLU A 59 -3.92 -14.48 -0.69
C GLU A 59 -3.42 -13.11 -1.15
N VAL A 60 -3.45 -12.13 -0.25
CA VAL A 60 -3.07 -10.74 -0.52
C VAL A 60 -1.55 -10.59 -0.55
N PHE A 61 -0.82 -11.13 0.42
CA PHE A 61 0.63 -10.88 0.56
C PHE A 61 1.53 -12.10 0.32
N GLY A 62 0.96 -13.29 0.09
CA GLY A 62 1.76 -14.51 -0.10
C GLY A 62 2.48 -14.98 1.17
N ILE A 63 2.08 -14.49 2.35
CA ILE A 63 2.73 -14.79 3.62
C ILE A 63 2.02 -15.97 4.28
N GLN A 64 2.79 -17.00 4.67
CA GLN A 64 2.28 -18.14 5.44
C GLN A 64 2.57 -17.93 6.93
N SER A 65 1.53 -18.07 7.76
CA SER A 65 1.58 -18.05 9.22
C SER A 65 0.68 -19.17 9.77
N LYS A 66 0.97 -19.58 11.00
CA LYS A 66 0.16 -20.49 11.80
C LYS A 66 -1.01 -19.76 12.48
N SER A 67 -0.84 -18.49 12.84
CA SER A 67 -1.88 -17.71 13.53
C SER A 67 -2.88 -17.14 12.55
N LYS A 68 -4.09 -16.90 13.07
CA LYS A 68 -5.18 -16.40 12.27
C LYS A 68 -5.06 -14.94 11.90
N ASP A 69 -4.61 -14.21 12.90
CA ASP A 69 -4.70 -12.78 12.96
C ASP A 69 -3.31 -12.19 12.79
N TYR A 70 -3.28 -10.99 12.22
CA TYR A 70 -2.04 -10.26 12.02
C TYR A 70 -2.28 -8.79 12.26
N CYS A 71 -1.20 -8.07 12.51
CA CYS A 71 -1.26 -6.63 12.72
C CYS A 71 -0.66 -5.92 11.52
N LEU A 72 -1.33 -4.88 11.05
CA LEU A 72 -0.85 -4.01 9.99
C LEU A 72 -0.68 -2.60 10.54
N ARG A 73 0.52 -2.04 10.43
CA ARG A 73 0.81 -0.66 10.77
C ARG A 73 0.94 0.13 9.49
N ILE A 74 0.19 1.21 9.41
CA ILE A 74 0.27 2.19 8.33
C ILE A 74 0.47 3.54 8.99
N ASP A 75 1.58 4.19 8.68
CA ASP A 75 1.92 5.53 9.14
C ASP A 75 2.21 6.38 7.91
N LEU A 76 1.20 7.14 7.49
CA LEU A 76 1.29 7.99 6.29
C LEU A 76 2.23 9.17 6.50
N LYS A 77 2.47 9.58 7.75
CA LYS A 77 3.36 10.70 8.10
C LYS A 77 4.83 10.32 7.97
N THR A 78 5.18 9.12 8.41
CA THR A 78 6.56 8.60 8.34
C THR A 78 6.78 7.63 7.19
N ASN A 79 5.75 7.40 6.36
CA ASN A 79 5.74 6.43 5.26
C ASN A 79 6.14 5.01 5.69
N VAL A 80 5.67 4.59 6.87
CA VAL A 80 5.96 3.26 7.40
C VAL A 80 4.78 2.32 7.11
N VAL A 81 5.11 1.16 6.55
CA VAL A 81 4.19 0.02 6.42
C VAL A 81 4.88 -1.20 7.03
N GLU A 82 4.25 -1.80 8.03
CA GLU A 82 4.76 -3.00 8.69
C GLU A 82 3.63 -3.98 8.92
N LEU A 83 3.86 -5.26 8.65
CA LEU A 83 2.94 -6.35 8.96
C LEU A 83 3.59 -7.27 9.96
N GLY A 84 2.96 -7.49 11.12
CA GLY A 84 3.44 -8.41 12.14
C GLY A 84 2.52 -9.61 12.33
N ILE A 85 3.13 -10.76 12.58
CA ILE A 85 2.45 -12.02 12.88
C ILE A 85 2.91 -12.59 14.23
N VAL A 86 2.11 -13.47 14.82
CA VAL A 86 2.33 -14.07 16.15
C VAL A 86 3.67 -14.80 16.27
N GLU A 87 4.25 -15.30 15.18
CA GLU A 87 5.58 -15.90 15.16
C GLU A 87 6.74 -14.91 15.36
N GLY A 88 6.44 -13.64 15.69
CA GLY A 88 7.44 -12.61 15.94
C GLY A 88 8.12 -12.09 14.67
N LYS A 89 7.60 -12.44 13.49
CA LYS A 89 8.10 -11.90 12.21
C LYS A 89 7.40 -10.59 11.88
N VAL A 90 8.18 -9.63 11.40
CA VAL A 90 7.69 -8.35 10.88
C VAL A 90 8.13 -8.19 9.44
N TYR A 91 7.17 -7.99 8.54
CA TYR A 91 7.38 -7.74 7.12
C TYR A 91 7.28 -6.24 6.86
N LYS A 92 8.33 -5.67 6.28
CA LYS A 92 8.33 -4.26 5.89
C LYS A 92 7.72 -4.11 4.50
N GLY A 93 6.88 -3.10 4.37
CA GLY A 93 6.28 -2.70 3.11
C GLY A 93 6.64 -1.27 2.72
N LYS A 94 5.92 -0.78 1.73
CA LYS A 94 5.96 0.63 1.29
C LYS A 94 4.56 1.07 0.89
N ILE A 95 4.33 2.38 0.95
CA ILE A 95 3.15 3.01 0.36
C ILE A 95 3.44 3.20 -1.13
N LEU A 96 2.54 2.73 -1.99
CA LEU A 96 2.60 2.94 -3.43
C LEU A 96 1.83 4.19 -3.83
N GLU A 97 0.60 4.31 -3.33
CA GLU A 97 -0.33 5.40 -3.66
C GLU A 97 -1.12 5.75 -2.40
N LYS A 98 -1.51 7.01 -2.26
CA LYS A 98 -2.44 7.46 -1.23
C LYS A 98 -3.36 8.53 -1.79
N ASP A 99 -4.63 8.44 -1.43
CA ASP A 99 -5.63 9.47 -1.68
C ASP A 99 -6.34 9.81 -0.36
N SER A 100 -7.40 10.64 -0.42
CA SER A 100 -8.04 11.18 0.79
C SER A 100 -8.74 10.13 1.63
N GLU A 101 -9.06 8.97 1.06
CA GLU A 101 -9.91 7.96 1.67
C GLU A 101 -9.26 6.57 1.64
N SER A 102 -8.10 6.44 1.00
CA SER A 102 -7.48 5.14 0.81
C SER A 102 -5.96 5.22 0.67
N VAL A 103 -5.35 4.07 0.91
CA VAL A 103 -3.91 3.85 0.78
C VAL A 103 -3.68 2.52 0.07
N THR A 104 -2.82 2.54 -0.94
CA THR A 104 -2.31 1.33 -1.58
C THR A 104 -0.93 1.04 -1.01
N ILE A 105 -0.79 -0.11 -0.35
CA ILE A 105 0.48 -0.57 0.19
C ILE A 105 1.01 -1.75 -0.61
N GLU A 106 2.32 -1.97 -0.56
CA GLU A 106 2.97 -3.17 -1.08
C GLU A 106 3.76 -3.86 0.03
N ILE A 107 3.52 -5.16 0.20
CA ILE A 107 4.31 -6.03 1.07
C ILE A 107 4.62 -7.30 0.26
N ASN A 108 5.89 -7.74 0.31
CA ASN A 108 6.33 -8.95 -0.40
C ASN A 108 6.02 -8.94 -1.91
N GLY A 109 6.13 -7.75 -2.56
CA GLY A 109 5.86 -7.57 -3.99
C GLY A 109 4.39 -7.71 -4.37
N LYS A 110 3.48 -7.71 -3.40
CA LYS A 110 2.03 -7.75 -3.60
C LYS A 110 1.39 -6.50 -3.05
N SER A 111 0.48 -5.93 -3.83
CA SER A 111 -0.17 -4.67 -3.52
C SER A 111 -1.60 -4.87 -3.05
N GLN A 112 -2.01 -4.07 -2.08
CA GLN A 112 -3.37 -4.04 -1.57
C GLN A 112 -3.80 -2.60 -1.33
N LYS A 113 -4.98 -2.27 -1.87
CA LYS A 113 -5.66 -1.01 -1.57
C LYS A 113 -6.57 -1.18 -0.35
N TYR A 114 -6.40 -0.29 0.62
CA TYR A 114 -7.26 -0.19 1.80
C TYR A 114 -8.00 1.14 1.79
N PHE A 115 -9.31 1.09 2.01
CA PHE A 115 -10.10 2.26 2.31
C PHE A 115 -10.13 2.44 3.82
N ILE A 116 -9.95 3.68 4.28
CA ILE A 116 -9.89 4.01 5.70
C ILE A 116 -11.11 4.86 6.03
N THR A 117 -11.90 4.41 7.01
CA THR A 117 -13.07 5.15 7.47
C THR A 117 -13.14 5.18 8.98
N LYS A 118 -13.90 6.13 9.51
CA LYS A 118 -14.25 6.14 10.94
C LYS A 118 -15.25 5.04 11.23
N SER A 119 -14.99 4.31 12.31
CA SER A 119 -15.89 3.35 12.92
C SER A 119 -16.98 4.08 13.74
N GLN A 120 -17.94 3.32 14.23
CA GLN A 120 -19.00 3.82 15.11
C GLN A 120 -18.51 4.34 16.48
N PHE A 121 -17.24 4.14 16.84
CA PHE A 121 -16.67 4.53 18.13
C PHE A 121 -15.54 5.57 18.01
N ASP A 122 -15.57 6.39 16.96
CA ASP A 122 -14.53 7.39 16.64
C ASP A 122 -13.11 6.83 16.43
N SER A 123 -12.95 5.50 16.32
CA SER A 123 -11.73 4.84 15.86
C SER A 123 -11.70 4.68 14.34
N PHE A 124 -10.59 4.24 13.77
CA PHE A 124 -10.50 3.92 12.35
C PHE A 124 -10.68 2.43 12.02
N ALA A 125 -11.15 2.16 10.82
CA ALA A 125 -11.27 0.81 10.27
C ALA A 125 -10.73 0.75 8.84
N LEU A 126 -10.15 -0.40 8.49
CA LEU A 126 -9.70 -0.72 7.14
C LEU A 126 -10.72 -1.57 6.43
N LEU A 127 -10.98 -1.23 5.17
CA LEU A 127 -11.89 -1.93 4.26
C LEU A 127 -11.17 -2.26 2.95
N THR A 128 -11.62 -3.30 2.27
CA THR A 128 -11.11 -3.65 0.95
C THR A 128 -12.28 -4.00 0.03
N GLU A 129 -12.13 -3.74 -1.27
CA GLU A 129 -13.18 -4.10 -2.24
C GLU A 129 -13.38 -5.62 -2.39
N ALA A 130 -12.34 -6.41 -2.09
CA ALA A 130 -12.38 -7.86 -2.21
C ALA A 130 -13.08 -8.56 -1.04
N TYR A 131 -13.22 -7.89 0.11
CA TYR A 131 -13.75 -8.50 1.34
C TYR A 131 -14.92 -7.71 1.93
N SER A 132 -14.79 -6.38 1.97
CA SER A 132 -15.78 -5.52 2.59
C SER A 132 -16.99 -5.32 1.68
N LYS A 133 -18.18 -5.37 2.27
CA LYS A 133 -19.44 -5.16 1.58
C LYS A 133 -19.76 -3.67 1.53
N LYS A 134 -20.29 -3.22 0.40
CA LYS A 134 -20.99 -1.93 0.29
C LYS A 134 -22.50 -2.18 0.34
N GLU A 135 -23.21 -1.35 1.09
CA GLU A 135 -24.66 -1.30 1.09
C GLU A 135 -25.19 -0.61 -0.17
N ALA A 136 -26.50 -0.72 -0.40
CA ALA A 136 -27.15 -0.15 -1.58
C ALA A 136 -27.00 1.38 -1.70
N ASP A 137 -26.74 2.08 -0.58
CA ASP A 137 -26.48 3.53 -0.55
C ASP A 137 -25.00 3.89 -0.82
N GLY A 138 -24.16 2.89 -1.13
CA GLY A 138 -22.74 3.06 -1.42
C GLY A 138 -21.84 3.15 -0.19
N LYS A 139 -22.39 3.09 1.03
CA LYS A 139 -21.59 3.08 2.26
C LYS A 139 -21.04 1.68 2.54
N TRP A 140 -19.92 1.64 3.25
CA TRP A 140 -19.33 0.41 3.71
C TRP A 140 -20.12 -0.20 4.88
N ASP A 141 -20.32 -1.52 4.84
CA ASP A 141 -20.86 -2.28 5.96
C ASP A 141 -19.77 -2.51 7.01
N MET A 142 -19.94 -1.89 8.19
CA MET A 142 -18.99 -1.98 9.30
C MET A 142 -18.92 -3.38 9.94
N ALA A 143 -19.84 -4.29 9.63
CA ALA A 143 -19.72 -5.69 10.01
C ALA A 143 -18.63 -6.42 9.19
N SER A 144 -18.27 -5.89 8.02
CA SER A 144 -17.37 -6.51 7.03
C SER A 144 -15.99 -5.81 6.92
N ILE A 145 -15.50 -5.24 8.02
CA ILE A 145 -14.19 -4.57 8.03
C ILE A 145 -13.04 -5.57 7.92
N ALA A 146 -12.03 -5.25 7.10
CA ALA A 146 -10.81 -6.03 6.96
C ALA A 146 -9.87 -5.87 8.17
N GLY A 147 -9.92 -4.72 8.85
CA GLY A 147 -9.14 -4.49 10.06
C GLY A 147 -9.74 -3.38 10.92
N ALA A 148 -9.54 -3.48 12.22
CA ALA A 148 -9.92 -2.45 13.18
C ALA A 148 -8.67 -1.81 13.75
N GLU A 149 -8.69 -0.49 13.95
CA GLU A 149 -7.61 0.19 14.67
C GLU A 149 -7.47 -0.42 16.07
N ALA A 150 -6.26 -0.88 16.37
CA ALA A 150 -5.89 -1.42 17.65
C ALA A 150 -5.56 -0.26 18.60
N THR A 151 -5.79 -0.47 19.90
CA THR A 151 -5.33 0.46 20.95
C THR A 151 -3.80 0.49 21.08
N SER A 152 -3.09 -0.37 20.35
CA SER A 152 -1.64 -0.51 20.35
C SER A 152 -0.97 0.55 19.50
N GLN A 153 0.17 1.06 19.96
CA GLN A 153 0.99 2.00 19.19
C GLN A 153 2.04 1.31 18.32
N THR A 154 2.27 0.01 18.56
CA THR A 154 3.30 -0.77 17.86
C THR A 154 2.78 -2.13 17.41
N ILE A 155 3.40 -2.69 16.37
CA ILE A 155 3.14 -4.04 15.89
C ILE A 155 3.34 -5.07 17.00
N ALA A 156 4.40 -4.94 17.80
CA ALA A 156 4.72 -5.90 18.87
C ALA A 156 3.60 -5.97 19.93
N GLN A 157 3.05 -4.82 20.34
CA GLN A 157 1.94 -4.77 21.29
C GLN A 157 0.66 -5.35 20.71
N CYS A 158 0.35 -5.04 19.45
CA CYS A 158 -0.82 -5.56 18.77
C CYS A 158 -0.75 -7.09 18.64
N VAL A 159 0.40 -7.63 18.21
CA VAL A 159 0.64 -9.07 18.10
C VAL A 159 0.58 -9.75 19.47
N SER A 160 1.15 -9.15 20.52
CA SER A 160 1.04 -9.68 21.88
C SER A 160 -0.40 -9.76 22.37
N THR A 161 -1.25 -8.80 21.98
CA THR A 161 -2.67 -8.80 22.33
C THR A 161 -3.43 -9.93 21.62
N ILE A 162 -3.11 -10.19 20.35
CA ILE A 162 -3.64 -11.35 19.61
C ILE A 162 -3.26 -12.65 20.32
N ASN A 163 -1.99 -12.83 20.66
CA ASN A 163 -1.51 -14.05 21.32
C ASN A 163 -2.20 -14.31 22.67
N LEU A 164 -2.41 -13.26 23.48
CA LEU A 164 -3.14 -13.37 24.74
C LEU A 164 -4.60 -13.79 24.52
N ASN A 165 -5.25 -13.27 23.49
CA ASN A 165 -6.64 -13.64 23.17
C ASN A 165 -6.74 -15.10 22.68
N GLU A 166 -5.78 -15.55 21.85
CA GLU A 166 -5.71 -16.96 21.43
C GLU A 166 -5.51 -17.87 22.65
N GLU A 167 -4.57 -17.55 23.55
CA GLU A 167 -4.33 -18.32 24.80
C GLU A 167 -5.57 -18.40 25.70
N LEU A 168 -6.30 -17.29 25.88
CA LEU A 168 -7.53 -17.26 26.67
C LEU A 168 -8.64 -18.14 26.04
N GLN A 169 -8.79 -18.12 24.71
CA GLN A 169 -9.75 -18.99 24.02
C GLN A 169 -9.41 -20.47 24.23
N TYR A 170 -8.13 -20.85 24.13
CA TYR A 170 -7.70 -22.23 24.40
C TYR A 170 -8.01 -22.66 25.85
N HIS A 171 -7.84 -21.76 26.83
CA HIS A 171 -8.14 -22.07 28.22
C HIS A 171 -9.65 -22.17 28.54
N GLU A 172 -10.49 -21.36 27.89
CA GLU A 172 -11.95 -21.45 28.06
C GLU A 172 -12.51 -22.75 27.47
N GLU A 173 -11.99 -23.23 26.33
CA GLU A 173 -12.42 -24.48 25.71
C GLU A 173 -12.10 -25.72 26.57
N ASP A 174 -10.98 -25.72 27.29
CA ASP A 174 -10.57 -26.82 28.18
C ASP A 174 -11.41 -26.92 29.48
N HIS A 175 -12.10 -25.85 29.85
CA HIS A 175 -13.02 -25.84 31.00
C HIS A 175 -14.44 -26.35 30.64
N GLY A 176 -14.70 -26.68 29.36
CA GLY A 176 -16.00 -27.14 28.85
C GLY A 176 -16.23 -28.65 28.88
N VAL A 177 -15.27 -29.48 29.29
CA VAL A 177 -15.46 -30.94 29.29
C VAL A 177 -16.03 -31.41 30.64
N PRO A 178 -17.30 -31.87 30.72
CA PRO A 178 -17.73 -32.60 31.91
C PRO A 178 -16.96 -33.92 31.94
N LYS A 179 -16.10 -34.09 32.94
CA LYS A 179 -15.50 -35.39 33.26
C LYS A 179 -16.64 -36.37 33.50
N LYS A 180 -16.93 -37.24 32.52
CA LYS A 180 -17.82 -38.37 32.71
C LYS A 180 -17.24 -39.22 33.84
N LYS A 181 -18.03 -39.40 34.90
CA LYS A 181 -17.82 -40.37 35.98
C LYS A 181 -17.98 -41.78 35.45
#